data_AF-A0A8J8IVB5-F1
#
_entry.id   AF-A0A8J8IVB5-F1
#
_cell.length_a   1.000
_cell.length_b   1.000
_cell.length_c   1.000
_cell.angle_alpha   90.00
_cell.angle_beta   90.00
_cell.angle_gamma   90.00
#
_symmetry.space_group_name_H-M   'P 1'
#
loop_
_entity.id
_entity.type
_entity.pdbx_description
1 polymer ?
#
loop_
_entity_poly.entity_id
_entity_poly.type
_entity_poly.pdbx_seq_one_letter_code
_entity_poly.pdbx_strand_id
1 'polypeptide(L)'
;MERPSFRGHMKVLILDLLREPMHGYGIMAELEERYGMKLSAGTVYPILASLKKSGLIEVAGRGEREKKTYVITEKGLEYLSEHAEELIEAKRRMSAYKAFLELGGDELRMAFRELFESMDDLTDEQREEIKELFTGCAKKLRLILLGGGRYERD
;
A
#
# COMPACT_ATOMS: atom_id res chain seq x y z
N MET A 1 2.59 4.54 -21.61
CA MET A 1 2.66 3.53 -20.54
C MET A 1 1.82 4.06 -19.38
N GLU A 2 0.63 3.52 -19.17
CA GLU A 2 -0.23 3.94 -18.05
C GLU A 2 0.46 3.58 -16.73
N ARG A 3 0.46 4.52 -15.76
CA ARG A 3 0.97 4.22 -14.43
C ARG A 3 0.09 3.14 -13.82
N PRO A 4 0.65 2.05 -13.25
CA PRO A 4 -0.19 1.00 -12.69
C PRO A 4 -1.05 1.58 -11.56
N SER A 5 -2.34 1.29 -11.61
CA SER A 5 -3.28 1.70 -10.56
C SER A 5 -2.97 0.98 -9.25
N PHE A 6 -3.33 1.57 -8.11
CA PHE A 6 -3.22 0.93 -6.80
C PHE A 6 -3.81 -0.50 -6.79
N ARG A 7 -4.94 -0.71 -7.49
CA ARG A 7 -5.57 -2.02 -7.62
C ARG A 7 -4.76 -3.01 -8.44
N GLY A 8 -3.99 -2.57 -9.44
CA GLY A 8 -3.07 -3.42 -10.22
C GLY A 8 -1.96 -3.97 -9.34
N HIS A 9 -1.23 -3.08 -8.66
CA HIS A 9 -0.21 -3.47 -7.69
C HIS A 9 -0.75 -4.41 -6.61
N MET A 10 -1.96 -4.14 -6.10
CA MET A 10 -2.55 -4.99 -5.06
C MET A 10 -2.91 -6.39 -5.57
N LYS A 11 -3.30 -6.54 -6.84
CA LYS A 11 -3.55 -7.85 -7.45
C LYS A 11 -2.28 -8.69 -7.49
N VAL A 12 -1.18 -8.15 -8.02
CA VAL A 12 0.08 -8.91 -8.13
C VAL A 12 0.68 -9.22 -6.76
N LEU A 13 0.56 -8.32 -5.77
CA LEU A 13 1.01 -8.57 -4.40
C LEU A 13 0.19 -9.68 -3.71
N ILE A 14 -1.14 -9.61 -3.77
CA ILE A 14 -2.01 -10.64 -3.19
C ILE A 14 -1.77 -11.98 -3.88
N LEU A 15 -1.64 -11.98 -5.21
CA LEU A 15 -1.36 -13.19 -5.98
C LEU A 15 0.00 -13.81 -5.57
N ASP A 16 1.03 -13.00 -5.35
CA ASP A 16 2.35 -13.46 -4.88
C ASP A 16 2.31 -14.04 -3.46
N LEU A 17 1.52 -13.46 -2.55
CA LEU A 17 1.31 -14.04 -1.21
C LEU A 17 0.64 -15.41 -1.29
N LEU A 18 -0.30 -15.58 -2.22
CA LEU A 18 -1.06 -16.81 -2.40
C LEU A 18 -0.28 -17.96 -3.07
N ARG A 19 1.03 -17.80 -3.28
CA ARG A 19 1.94 -18.93 -3.49
C ARG A 19 1.86 -19.93 -2.35
N GLU A 20 1.62 -19.45 -1.13
CA GLU A 20 1.27 -20.26 0.02
C GLU A 20 -0.25 -20.17 0.29
N PRO A 21 -0.95 -21.29 0.60
CA PRO A 21 -2.37 -21.24 0.90
C PRO A 21 -2.69 -20.35 2.11
N MET A 22 -3.60 -19.37 1.94
CA MET A 22 -3.96 -18.43 3.01
C MET A 22 -5.45 -18.14 3.09
N HIS A 23 -5.95 -17.90 4.30
CA HIS A 23 -7.27 -17.31 4.51
C HIS A 23 -7.25 -15.81 4.20
N GLY A 24 -8.41 -15.23 3.89
CA GLY A 24 -8.53 -13.79 3.63
C GLY A 24 -7.97 -12.89 4.74
N TYR A 25 -8.13 -13.27 6.01
CA TYR A 25 -7.54 -12.55 7.14
C TYR A 25 -6.01 -12.72 7.23
N GLY A 26 -5.47 -13.86 6.84
CA GLY A 26 -4.02 -14.08 6.77
C GLY A 26 -3.38 -13.16 5.72
N ILE A 27 -4.04 -13.01 4.57
CA ILE A 27 -3.60 -12.07 3.52
C ILE A 27 -3.57 -10.63 4.05
N MET A 28 -4.61 -10.20 4.79
CA MET A 28 -4.64 -8.88 5.40
C MET A 28 -3.48 -8.68 6.40
N ALA A 29 -3.22 -9.68 7.25
CA ALA A 29 -2.12 -9.64 8.22
C ALA A 29 -0.75 -9.57 7.52
N GLU A 30 -0.52 -10.38 6.49
CA GLU A 30 0.73 -10.38 5.72
C GLU A 30 0.97 -9.05 4.99
N LEU A 31 -0.08 -8.43 4.45
CA LEU A 31 0.03 -7.10 3.84
C LEU A 31 0.35 -6.02 4.87
N GLU A 32 -0.20 -6.12 6.08
CA GLU A 32 0.12 -5.21 7.19
C GLU A 32 1.57 -5.42 7.66
N GLU A 33 1.98 -6.66 7.89
CA GLU A 33 3.32 -6.98 8.39
C GLU A 33 4.43 -6.62 7.39
N ARG A 34 4.29 -7.07 6.13
CA ARG A 34 5.31 -6.85 5.10
C ARG A 34 5.36 -5.41 4.62
N TYR A 35 4.21 -4.73 4.55
CA TYR A 35 4.08 -3.46 3.84
C TYR A 35 3.47 -2.31 4.66
N GLY A 36 3.11 -2.52 5.93
CA GLY A 36 2.48 -1.50 6.78
C GLY A 36 1.04 -1.16 6.37
N MET A 37 0.42 -2.00 5.53
CA MET A 37 -0.88 -1.70 4.92
C MET A 37 -2.04 -2.33 5.67
N LYS A 38 -2.74 -1.52 6.47
CA LYS A 38 -4.02 -1.88 7.08
C LYS A 38 -5.16 -1.86 6.06
N LEU A 39 -5.32 -2.95 5.31
CA LEU A 39 -6.42 -3.10 4.36
C LEU A 39 -7.63 -3.76 4.99
N SER A 40 -8.81 -3.21 4.70
CA SER A 40 -10.07 -3.80 5.15
C SER A 40 -10.47 -5.00 4.30
N ALA A 41 -11.36 -5.83 4.87
CA ALA A 41 -12.10 -6.86 4.14
C ALA A 41 -12.78 -6.31 2.87
N GLY A 42 -13.35 -5.09 2.95
CA GLY A 42 -13.99 -4.42 1.82
C GLY A 42 -13.05 -4.07 0.66
N THR A 43 -11.74 -4.05 0.90
CA THR A 43 -10.71 -3.87 -0.14
C THR A 43 -10.19 -5.22 -0.66
N VAL A 44 -9.89 -6.16 0.24
CA VAL A 44 -9.21 -7.42 -0.12
C VAL A 44 -10.16 -8.39 -0.83
N TYR A 45 -11.39 -8.59 -0.33
CA TYR A 45 -12.30 -9.59 -0.91
C TYR A 45 -12.73 -9.28 -2.36
N PRO A 46 -12.98 -8.03 -2.77
CA PRO A 46 -13.22 -7.73 -4.18
C PRO A 46 -12.05 -8.10 -5.10
N ILE A 47 -10.81 -7.94 -4.62
CA ILE A 47 -9.61 -8.33 -5.37
C ILE A 47 -9.53 -9.85 -5.49
N LEU A 48 -9.74 -10.58 -4.40
CA LEU A 48 -9.81 -12.05 -4.42
C LEU A 48 -10.90 -12.56 -5.35
N ALA A 49 -12.09 -11.95 -5.33
CA ALA A 49 -13.16 -12.29 -6.25
C ALA A 49 -12.76 -12.06 -7.72
N SER A 50 -12.05 -10.96 -8.01
CA SER A 50 -11.53 -10.68 -9.36
C SER A 50 -10.47 -11.70 -9.79
N LEU A 51 -9.52 -12.04 -8.92
CA LEU A 51 -8.47 -13.03 -9.20
C LEU A 51 -9.08 -14.41 -9.45
N LYS A 52 -10.05 -14.81 -8.62
CA LYS A 52 -10.79 -16.07 -8.77
C LYS A 52 -11.60 -16.11 -10.06
N LYS A 53 -12.34 -15.03 -10.39
CA LYS A 53 -13.09 -14.93 -11.65
C LYS A 53 -12.18 -15.05 -12.87
N SER A 54 -10.94 -14.57 -12.76
CA SER A 54 -9.93 -14.65 -13.82
C SER A 54 -9.23 -16.02 -13.88
N GLY A 55 -9.53 -16.92 -12.95
CA GLY A 55 -8.90 -18.24 -12.82
C GLY A 55 -7.45 -18.19 -12.36
N LEU A 56 -7.01 -17.10 -11.70
CA LEU A 56 -5.63 -16.96 -11.22
C LEU A 56 -5.45 -17.59 -9.83
N ILE A 57 -6.52 -17.69 -9.06
CA ILE A 57 -6.56 -18.34 -7.76
C ILE A 57 -7.77 -19.27 -7.67
N GLU A 58 -7.68 -20.23 -6.78
CA GLU A 58 -8.78 -21.12 -6.43
C GLU A 58 -8.98 -21.21 -4.91
N VAL A 59 -10.03 -21.93 -4.48
CA VAL A 59 -10.33 -22.15 -3.07
C VAL A 59 -9.92 -23.57 -2.70
N ALA A 60 -8.83 -23.69 -1.94
CA ALA A 60 -8.33 -24.97 -1.41
C ALA A 60 -9.05 -25.30 -0.10
N GLY A 61 -10.33 -25.71 -0.19
CA GLY A 61 -11.11 -26.16 0.99
C GLY A 61 -12.62 -26.14 0.76
N ARG A 62 -13.31 -27.21 1.19
CA ARG A 62 -14.77 -27.36 1.15
C ARG A 62 -15.32 -27.62 2.55
N GLY A 63 -15.43 -26.58 3.37
CA GLY A 63 -16.16 -26.64 4.64
C GLY A 63 -17.21 -25.53 4.69
N GLU A 64 -18.48 -25.87 4.88
CA GLU A 64 -19.60 -24.91 4.97
C GLU A 64 -19.48 -23.91 6.14
N ARG A 65 -18.57 -24.19 7.09
CA ARG A 65 -18.26 -23.33 8.27
C ARG A 65 -16.78 -22.95 8.38
N GLU A 66 -15.92 -23.37 7.47
CA GLU A 66 -14.48 -23.06 7.51
C GLU A 66 -14.16 -21.82 6.66
N LYS A 67 -13.23 -21.00 7.16
CA LYS A 67 -12.73 -19.82 6.44
C LYS A 67 -12.15 -20.28 5.11
N LYS A 68 -12.61 -19.71 3.99
CA LYS A 68 -12.09 -20.03 2.64
C LYS A 68 -10.57 -19.82 2.63
N THR A 69 -9.83 -20.86 2.27
CA THR A 69 -8.40 -20.79 1.96
C THR A 69 -8.24 -20.56 0.48
N TYR A 70 -7.45 -19.57 0.09
CA TYR A 70 -7.14 -19.25 -1.29
C TYR A 70 -5.73 -19.75 -1.61
N VAL A 71 -5.52 -20.17 -2.85
CA VAL A 71 -4.20 -20.59 -3.35
C VAL A 71 -4.07 -20.17 -4.82
N ILE A 72 -2.85 -19.84 -5.24
CA ILE A 72 -2.53 -19.55 -6.64
C ILE A 72 -2.68 -20.80 -7.50
N THR A 73 -3.15 -20.62 -8.74
CA THR A 73 -3.21 -21.68 -9.75
C THR A 73 -1.98 -21.65 -10.67
N GLU A 74 -1.80 -22.65 -11.52
CA GLU A 74 -0.78 -22.63 -12.58
C GLU A 74 -0.91 -21.39 -13.48
N LYS A 75 -2.13 -21.07 -13.92
CA LYS A 75 -2.43 -19.83 -14.66
C LYS A 75 -2.05 -18.57 -13.88
N GLY A 76 -2.24 -18.58 -12.56
CA GLY A 76 -1.81 -17.50 -11.67
C GLY A 76 -0.29 -17.33 -11.64
N LEU A 77 0.45 -18.44 -11.63
CA LEU A 77 1.91 -18.43 -11.67
C LEU A 77 2.44 -17.89 -12.99
N GLU A 78 1.84 -18.32 -14.12
CA GLU A 78 2.14 -17.79 -15.45
C GLU A 78 1.87 -16.28 -15.50
N TYR A 79 0.71 -15.85 -15.02
CA TYR A 79 0.36 -14.43 -14.94
C TYR A 79 1.39 -13.63 -14.13
N LEU A 80 1.82 -14.13 -12.97
CA LEU A 80 2.87 -13.45 -12.19
C LEU A 80 4.22 -13.37 -12.93
N SER A 81 4.56 -14.41 -13.69
CA SER A 81 5.78 -14.41 -14.51
C SER A 81 5.70 -13.36 -15.62
N GLU A 82 4.56 -13.22 -16.29
CA GLU A 82 4.32 -12.20 -17.32
C GLU A 82 4.33 -10.78 -16.72
N HIS A 83 3.93 -10.64 -15.45
CA HIS A 83 3.82 -9.35 -14.74
C HIS A 83 4.93 -9.16 -13.69
N ALA A 84 6.09 -9.79 -13.89
CA ALA A 84 7.20 -9.74 -12.93
C ALA A 84 7.70 -8.31 -12.65
N GLU A 85 7.76 -7.46 -13.69
CA GLU A 85 8.15 -6.05 -13.54
C GLU A 85 7.13 -5.26 -12.70
N GLU A 86 5.83 -5.49 -12.90
CA GLU A 86 4.77 -4.87 -12.10
C GLU A 86 4.86 -5.33 -10.64
N LEU A 87 5.14 -6.62 -10.40
CA LEU A 87 5.34 -7.13 -9.04
C LEU A 87 6.55 -6.50 -8.35
N ILE A 88 7.67 -6.33 -9.06
CA ILE A 88 8.87 -5.67 -8.54
C ILE A 88 8.56 -4.20 -8.22
N GLU A 89 7.87 -3.48 -9.12
CA GLU A 89 7.48 -2.10 -8.87
C GLU A 89 6.53 -1.99 -7.68
N ALA A 90 5.53 -2.87 -7.60
CA ALA A 90 4.60 -2.94 -6.49
C ALA A 90 5.34 -3.12 -5.17
N LYS A 91 6.23 -4.12 -5.08
CA LYS A 91 7.06 -4.38 -3.88
C LYS A 91 7.89 -3.15 -3.51
N ARG A 92 8.57 -2.52 -4.49
CA ARG A 92 9.38 -1.31 -4.26
C ARG A 92 8.55 -0.17 -3.69
N ARG A 93 7.39 0.11 -4.29
CA ARG A 93 6.49 1.18 -3.83
C ARG A 93 5.98 0.91 -2.42
N MET A 94 5.64 -0.34 -2.12
CA MET A 94 5.18 -0.71 -0.78
C MET A 94 6.28 -0.63 0.27
N SER A 95 7.52 -1.04 -0.05
CA SER A 95 8.67 -0.86 0.84
C SER A 95 8.94 0.63 1.09
N ALA A 96 8.86 1.48 0.07
CA ALA A 96 9.01 2.92 0.24
C ALA A 96 7.89 3.52 1.12
N TYR A 97 6.65 3.06 0.95
CA TYR A 97 5.53 3.48 1.79
C TYR A 97 5.70 3.04 3.26
N LYS A 98 6.14 1.81 3.50
CA LYS A 98 6.47 1.32 4.85
C LYS A 98 7.56 2.17 5.49
N ALA A 99 8.66 2.44 4.77
CA ALA A 99 9.72 3.32 5.26
C ALA A 99 9.20 4.74 5.56
N PHE A 100 8.29 5.27 4.74
CA PHE A 100 7.64 6.55 5.02
C PHE A 100 6.82 6.51 6.32
N LEU A 101 6.07 5.44 6.58
CA LEU A 101 5.34 5.29 7.85
C LEU A 101 6.30 5.23 9.04
N GLU A 102 7.39 4.49 8.93
CA GLU A 102 8.43 4.36 9.98
C GLU A 102 9.15 5.69 10.29
N LEU A 103 9.17 6.63 9.33
CA LEU A 103 9.71 7.99 9.53
C LEU A 103 8.75 8.94 10.28
N GLY A 104 7.62 8.44 10.79
CA GLY A 104 6.56 9.25 11.40
C GLY A 104 5.48 9.71 10.41
N GLY A 105 5.37 9.01 9.28
CA GLY A 105 4.36 9.31 8.26
C GLY A 105 2.92 9.04 8.71
N ASP A 106 2.72 8.15 9.68
CA ASP A 106 1.37 7.86 10.20
C ASP A 106 0.80 9.03 11.02
N GLU A 107 1.65 9.68 11.82
CA GLU A 107 1.30 10.90 12.56
C GLU A 107 0.93 12.05 11.60
N LEU A 108 1.70 12.22 10.52
CA LEU A 108 1.35 13.18 9.46
C LEU A 108 0.00 12.85 8.83
N ARG A 109 -0.26 11.57 8.54
CA ARG A 109 -1.54 11.12 7.97
C ARG A 109 -2.71 11.39 8.91
N MET A 110 -2.54 11.19 10.22
CA MET A 110 -3.55 11.50 11.23
C MET A 110 -3.81 13.00 11.32
N ALA A 111 -2.75 13.81 11.42
CA ALA A 111 -2.87 15.27 11.46
C ALA A 111 -3.57 15.84 10.22
N PHE A 112 -3.26 15.32 9.02
CA PHE A 112 -3.96 15.73 7.81
C PHE A 112 -5.45 15.35 7.85
N ARG A 113 -5.82 14.20 8.39
CA ARG A 113 -7.22 13.81 8.53
C ARG A 113 -7.97 14.81 9.43
N GLU A 114 -7.44 15.09 10.61
CA GLU A 114 -8.03 16.04 11.55
C GLU A 114 -8.16 17.43 10.93
N LEU A 115 -7.13 17.86 10.20
CA LEU A 115 -7.15 19.11 9.45
C LEU A 115 -8.30 19.14 8.42
N PHE A 116 -8.45 18.10 7.60
CA PHE A 116 -9.52 18.03 6.61
C PHE A 116 -10.91 18.00 7.26
N GLU A 117 -11.07 17.29 8.38
CA GLU A 117 -12.32 17.26 9.15
C GLU A 117 -12.67 18.64 9.75
N SER A 118 -11.67 19.46 10.04
CA SER A 118 -11.84 20.79 10.65
C SER A 118 -11.80 21.94 9.63
N MET A 119 -11.73 21.64 8.33
CA MET A 119 -11.38 22.61 7.29
C MET A 119 -12.34 23.80 7.20
N ASP A 120 -13.63 23.55 7.43
CA ASP A 120 -14.68 24.57 7.37
C ASP A 120 -14.71 25.45 8.63
N ASP A 121 -14.14 24.98 9.74
CA ASP A 121 -14.15 25.66 11.04
C ASP A 121 -12.87 26.46 11.33
N LEU A 122 -11.88 26.44 10.42
CA LEU A 122 -10.62 27.16 10.61
C LEU A 122 -10.80 28.67 10.54
N THR A 123 -10.28 29.37 11.55
CA THR A 123 -10.13 30.84 11.54
C THR A 123 -9.08 31.28 10.53
N ASP A 124 -9.13 32.55 10.11
CA ASP A 124 -8.11 33.11 9.21
C ASP A 124 -6.69 33.04 9.79
N GLU A 125 -6.55 33.22 11.11
CA GLU A 125 -5.28 33.09 11.82
C GLU A 125 -4.75 31.66 11.75
N GLN A 126 -5.59 30.66 12.05
CA GLN A 126 -5.21 29.24 11.94
C GLN A 126 -4.81 28.87 10.51
N ARG A 127 -5.53 29.38 9.50
CA ARG A 127 -5.22 29.13 8.08
C ARG A 127 -3.83 29.66 7.71
N GLU A 128 -3.47 30.86 8.17
CA GLU A 128 -2.14 31.43 7.89
C GLU A 128 -1.04 30.65 8.62
N GLU A 129 -1.23 30.27 9.89
CA GLU A 129 -0.28 29.42 10.63
C GLU A 129 -0.03 28.07 9.94
N ILE A 130 -1.09 27.39 9.49
CA ILE A 130 -0.99 26.10 8.78
C ILE A 130 -0.22 26.26 7.46
N LYS A 131 -0.48 27.35 6.73
CA LYS A 131 0.19 27.66 5.46
C LYS A 131 1.69 27.93 5.67
N GLU A 132 2.05 28.67 6.71
CA GLU A 132 3.45 28.89 7.09
C GLU A 132 4.14 27.58 7.46
N LEU A 133 3.48 26.76 8.29
CA LEU A 133 3.95 25.44 8.68
C LEU A 133 4.21 24.55 7.46
N PHE A 134 3.27 24.45 6.52
CA PHE A 134 3.40 23.63 5.32
C PHE A 134 4.53 24.11 4.42
N THR A 135 4.64 25.42 4.22
CA THR A 135 5.70 26.02 3.40
C THR A 135 7.07 25.78 4.01
N GLY A 136 7.20 25.99 5.32
CA GLY A 136 8.43 25.73 6.08
C GLY A 136 8.83 24.26 6.07
N CYS A 137 7.87 23.36 6.31
CA CYS A 137 8.07 21.91 6.27
C CYS A 137 8.53 21.45 4.88
N ALA A 138 7.83 21.84 3.82
CA ALA A 138 8.17 21.48 2.45
C ALA A 138 9.57 21.96 2.06
N LYS A 139 9.96 23.18 2.48
CA LYS A 139 11.30 23.72 2.24
C LYS A 139 12.37 22.88 2.96
N LYS A 140 12.17 22.56 4.25
CA LYS A 140 13.10 21.74 5.03
C LYS A 140 13.24 20.32 4.46
N LEU A 141 12.12 19.67 4.13
CA LEU A 141 12.12 18.34 3.50
C LEU A 141 12.91 18.34 2.18
N ARG A 142 12.68 19.32 1.30
CA ARG A 142 13.45 19.43 0.05
C ARG A 142 14.95 19.61 0.31
N LEU A 143 15.34 20.42 1.30
CA LEU A 143 16.76 20.58 1.66
C LEU A 143 17.39 19.28 2.17
N ILE A 144 16.66 18.49 2.96
CA ILE A 144 17.12 17.18 3.43
C ILE A 144 17.31 16.24 2.23
N LEU A 145 16.32 16.17 1.34
CA LEU A 145 16.37 15.31 0.15
C LEU A 145 17.47 15.71 -0.85
N LEU A 146 17.75 17.01 -0.99
CA LEU A 146 18.78 17.54 -1.89
C LEU A 146 20.18 17.59 -1.23
N GLY A 147 20.28 17.42 0.10
CA GLY A 147 21.47 17.73 0.89
C GLY A 147 22.03 16.59 1.74
N GLY A 148 21.50 15.38 1.63
CA GLY A 148 22.08 14.15 2.21
C GLY A 148 23.33 13.62 1.47
N GLY A 149 23.74 14.28 0.40
CA GLY A 149 25.01 14.05 -0.30
C GLY A 149 25.75 15.38 -0.46
N ARG A 150 26.34 15.91 0.63
CA ARG A 150 27.47 16.84 0.45
C ARG A 150 28.70 15.95 0.24
N TYR A 151 29.38 16.02 -0.91
CA TYR A 151 30.35 17.08 -1.16
C TYR A 151 31.31 17.22 0.03
N GLU A 152 32.08 16.16 0.31
CA GLU A 152 33.48 16.38 0.68
C GLU A 152 34.26 16.40 -0.63
N ARG A 153 34.53 17.64 -1.07
CA ARG A 153 35.77 17.93 -1.78
C ARG A 153 36.89 17.66 -0.77
N ASP A 154 37.81 16.78 -1.12
CA ASP A 154 39.24 17.08 -1.15
C ASP A 154 39.86 16.35 -2.35
#